data_AF-A0A6P2ASI7-F1
#
_entry.id   AF-A0A6P2ASI7-F1
#
_cell.length_a   1.000
_cell.length_b   1.000
_cell.length_c   1.000
_cell.angle_alpha   90.00
_cell.angle_beta   90.00
_cell.angle_gamma   90.00
#
_symmetry.space_group_name_H-M   'P 1'
#
loop_
_entity.id
_entity.type
_entity.pdbx_description
1 polymer ?
#
loop_
_entity_poly.entity_id
_entity_poly.type
_entity_poly.pdbx_seq_one_letter_code
_entity_poly.pdbx_strand_id
1 'polypeptide(L)'
;MPQRDVRAYLEDIQNSIREIEMSVAGLDLETYQSVRQVRSAVEREFMIIGEALRQLLQVEPGLEKRITAAPAIIAFRNHLAHGYFQIADATVWDIIQGHLPHLKAEVEAIAHEHDVD
;
A
#
# COMPACT_ATOMS: atom_id res chain seq x y z
N MET A 1 -13.95 -12.75 -13.29
CA MET A 1 -14.49 -11.49 -12.72
C MET A 1 -14.30 -10.40 -13.76
N PRO A 2 -15.24 -9.46 -13.94
CA PRO A 2 -15.01 -8.33 -14.84
C PRO A 2 -13.78 -7.54 -14.41
N GLN A 3 -13.01 -7.05 -15.37
CA GLN A 3 -11.85 -6.19 -15.12
C GLN A 3 -12.34 -4.88 -14.50
N ARG A 4 -11.75 -4.48 -13.37
CA ARG A 4 -12.09 -3.20 -12.71
C ARG A 4 -11.44 -2.04 -13.47
N ASP A 5 -12.07 -0.88 -13.41
CA ASP A 5 -11.51 0.37 -13.95
C ASP A 5 -10.32 0.85 -13.10
N VAL A 6 -9.41 1.61 -13.72
CA VAL A 6 -8.22 2.23 -13.12
C VAL A 6 -8.55 2.97 -11.83
N ARG A 7 -9.62 3.79 -11.86
CA ARG A 7 -10.11 4.54 -10.68
C ARG A 7 -10.39 3.65 -9.48
N ALA A 8 -10.98 2.49 -9.70
CA ALA A 8 -11.31 1.57 -8.61
C ALA A 8 -10.06 0.96 -7.96
N TYR A 9 -8.95 0.79 -8.69
CA TYR A 9 -7.68 0.34 -8.11
C TYR A 9 -6.95 1.47 -7.37
N LEU A 10 -7.00 2.70 -7.90
CA LEU A 10 -6.45 3.87 -7.22
C LEU A 10 -7.18 4.12 -5.90
N GLU A 11 -8.51 4.00 -5.90
CA GLU A 11 -9.34 4.13 -4.70
C GLU A 11 -9.01 3.05 -3.65
N ASP A 12 -8.84 1.78 -4.06
CA ASP A 12 -8.40 0.72 -3.14
C ASP A 12 -7.07 1.08 -2.45
N ILE A 13 -6.10 1.57 -3.22
CA ILE A 13 -4.78 1.95 -2.68
C ILE A 13 -4.93 3.13 -1.70
N GLN A 14 -5.68 4.18 -2.07
CA GLN A 14 -5.92 5.34 -1.21
C GLN A 14 -6.63 4.95 0.08
N ASN A 15 -7.65 4.09 -0.01
CA ASN A 15 -8.39 3.61 1.16
C ASN A 15 -7.48 2.84 2.11
N SER A 16 -6.68 1.90 1.60
CA SER A 16 -5.73 1.14 2.41
C SER A 16 -4.64 2.01 3.04
N ILE A 17 -4.14 3.03 2.33
CA ILE A 17 -3.21 4.00 2.89
C ILE A 17 -3.87 4.72 4.09
N ARG A 18 -5.11 5.19 3.95
CA ARG A 18 -5.84 5.86 5.03
C ARG A 18 -6.06 4.93 6.23
N GLU A 19 -6.44 3.67 5.99
CA GLU A 19 -6.61 2.69 7.07
C GLU A 19 -5.30 2.40 7.81
N ILE A 20 -4.16 2.35 7.12
CA ILE A 20 -2.84 2.23 7.77
C ILE A 20 -2.57 3.47 8.63
N GLU A 21 -2.70 4.68 8.07
CA GLU A 21 -2.45 5.94 8.79
C GLU A 21 -3.32 6.04 10.05
N MET A 22 -4.60 5.69 9.96
CA MET A 22 -5.52 5.67 11.10
C MET A 22 -5.13 4.62 12.14
N SER A 23 -4.73 3.42 11.70
CA SER A 23 -4.35 2.32 12.59
C SER A 23 -3.10 2.61 13.42
N VAL A 24 -2.18 3.42 12.88
CA VAL A 24 -0.91 3.77 13.55
C VAL A 24 -0.90 5.17 14.17
N ALA A 25 -2.00 5.91 14.07
CA ALA A 25 -2.07 7.29 14.54
C ALA A 25 -1.72 7.39 16.03
N GLY A 26 -0.70 8.19 16.35
CA GLY A 26 -0.24 8.41 17.72
C GLY A 26 0.54 7.24 18.35
N LEU A 27 0.84 6.19 17.58
CA LEU A 27 1.69 5.09 18.04
C LEU A 27 3.17 5.40 17.80
N ASP A 28 4.03 4.86 18.66
CA ASP A 28 5.45 4.69 18.39
C ASP A 28 5.75 3.23 18.00
N LEU A 29 7.02 2.96 17.65
CA LEU A 29 7.46 1.63 17.25
C LEU A 29 7.23 0.59 18.35
N GLU A 30 7.51 0.92 19.61
CA GLU A 30 7.36 0.00 20.74
C GLU A 30 5.89 -0.41 20.92
N THR A 31 4.98 0.57 20.88
CA THR A 31 3.54 0.33 20.96
C THR A 31 3.06 -0.49 19.77
N TYR A 32 3.47 -0.13 18.54
CA TYR A 32 3.14 -0.88 17.32
C TYR A 32 3.57 -2.36 17.41
N GLN A 33 4.79 -2.63 17.88
CA GLN A 33 5.31 -3.99 18.06
C GLN A 33 4.48 -4.80 19.08
N SER A 34 4.03 -4.15 20.15
CA SER A 34 3.28 -4.81 21.22
C SER A 34 1.83 -5.17 20.84
N VAL A 35 1.22 -4.49 19.86
CA VAL A 35 -0.20 -4.65 19.52
C VAL A 35 -0.37 -5.46 18.23
N ARG A 36 -0.48 -6.78 18.36
CA ARG A 36 -0.63 -7.71 17.21
C ARG A 36 -1.81 -7.35 16.30
N GLN A 37 -2.93 -6.88 16.85
CA GLN A 37 -4.11 -6.52 16.08
C GLN A 37 -3.83 -5.37 15.10
N VAL A 38 -3.09 -4.35 15.54
CA VAL A 38 -2.69 -3.21 14.69
C VAL A 38 -1.75 -3.71 13.59
N ARG A 39 -0.75 -4.54 13.94
CA ARG A 39 0.15 -5.13 12.95
C ARG A 39 -0.59 -5.94 11.89
N SER A 40 -1.51 -6.81 12.30
CA SER A 40 -2.31 -7.61 11.37
C SER A 40 -3.20 -6.75 10.46
N ALA A 41 -3.75 -5.64 10.97
CA ALA A 41 -4.51 -4.69 10.15
C ALA A 41 -3.59 -4.02 9.11
N VAL A 42 -2.45 -3.49 9.54
CA VAL A 42 -1.47 -2.84 8.65
C VAL A 42 -0.96 -3.80 7.56
N GLU A 43 -0.59 -5.02 7.92
CA GLU A 43 -0.14 -6.04 6.97
C GLU A 43 -1.23 -6.39 5.95
N ARG A 44 -2.50 -6.46 6.39
CA ARG A 44 -3.64 -6.70 5.51
C ARG A 44 -3.80 -5.58 4.49
N GLU A 45 -3.67 -4.33 4.91
CA GLU A 45 -3.76 -3.18 4.01
C GLU A 45 -2.60 -3.12 3.02
N PHE A 46 -1.37 -3.44 3.43
CA PHE A 46 -0.25 -3.57 2.48
C PHE A 46 -0.46 -4.70 1.45
N MET A 47 -1.11 -5.80 1.84
CA MET A 47 -1.49 -6.84 0.87
C MET A 47 -2.51 -6.33 -0.16
N ILE A 48 -3.46 -5.47 0.24
CA ILE A 48 -4.42 -4.84 -0.67
C ILE A 48 -3.70 -3.90 -1.62
N ILE A 49 -2.88 -2.98 -1.09
CA ILE A 49 -2.11 -2.02 -1.88
C ILE A 49 -1.32 -2.73 -2.98
N GLY A 50 -0.55 -3.77 -2.61
CA GLY A 50 0.27 -4.47 -3.59
C GLY A 50 -0.53 -5.26 -4.64
N GLU A 51 -1.68 -5.84 -4.29
CA GLU A 51 -2.54 -6.50 -5.27
C GLU A 51 -3.23 -5.49 -6.19
N ALA A 52 -3.78 -4.40 -5.64
CA ALA A 52 -4.41 -3.34 -6.42
C ALA A 52 -3.41 -2.71 -7.39
N LEU A 53 -2.18 -2.42 -6.93
CA LEU A 53 -1.13 -1.90 -7.79
C LEU A 53 -0.72 -2.88 -8.89
N ARG A 54 -0.58 -4.17 -8.57
CA ARG A 54 -0.28 -5.20 -9.57
C ARG A 54 -1.32 -5.24 -10.68
N GLN A 55 -2.60 -5.16 -10.30
CA GLN A 55 -3.72 -5.20 -11.25
C GLN A 55 -3.84 -3.90 -12.03
N LEU A 56 -3.65 -2.74 -11.38
CA LEU A 56 -3.59 -1.43 -12.03
C LEU A 56 -2.56 -1.43 -13.17
N LEU A 57 -1.34 -1.90 -12.90
CA LEU A 57 -0.27 -1.94 -13.91
C LEU A 57 -0.51 -2.96 -15.04
N GLN A 58 -1.41 -3.93 -14.85
CA GLN A 58 -1.85 -4.79 -15.95
C GLN A 58 -2.82 -4.07 -16.89
N VAL A 59 -3.66 -3.18 -16.35
CA VAL A 59 -4.63 -2.40 -17.13
C VAL A 59 -3.96 -1.19 -17.77
N GLU A 60 -3.08 -0.51 -17.04
CA GLU A 60 -2.39 0.70 -17.46
C GLU A 60 -0.87 0.63 -17.17
N PRO A 61 -0.10 -0.13 -17.98
CA PRO A 61 1.33 -0.31 -17.76
C PRO A 61 2.15 0.99 -17.75
N GLY A 62 1.64 2.06 -18.38
CA GLY A 62 2.29 3.37 -18.41
C GLY A 62 2.50 4.01 -17.04
N LEU A 63 1.68 3.63 -16.05
CA LEU A 63 1.76 4.17 -14.68
C LEU A 63 2.97 3.66 -13.89
N GLU A 64 3.64 2.58 -14.34
CA GLU A 64 4.81 2.04 -13.64
C GLU A 64 5.93 3.08 -13.49
N LYS A 65 6.07 4.00 -14.46
CA LYS A 65 7.07 5.09 -14.41
C LYS A 65 6.69 6.22 -13.45
N ARG A 66 5.44 6.28 -13.02
CA ARG A 66 4.89 7.32 -12.15
C ARG A 66 4.80 6.88 -10.69
N ILE A 67 4.73 5.57 -10.46
CA ILE A 67 4.75 4.97 -9.12
C ILE A 67 6.15 4.41 -8.89
N THR A 68 7.04 5.24 -8.35
CA THR A 68 8.49 4.98 -8.36
C THR A 68 8.89 3.67 -7.68
N ALA A 69 8.14 3.27 -6.64
CA ALA A 69 8.41 2.07 -5.86
C ALA A 69 7.58 0.84 -6.28
N ALA A 70 6.88 0.87 -7.42
CA ALA A 70 5.92 -0.18 -7.78
C ALA A 70 6.46 -1.62 -7.71
N PRO A 71 7.64 -1.96 -8.27
CA PRO A 71 8.19 -3.30 -8.15
C PRO A 71 8.44 -3.73 -6.70
N ALA A 72 8.92 -2.79 -5.85
CA ALA A 72 9.19 -3.05 -4.45
C ALA A 72 7.90 -3.29 -3.65
N ILE A 73 6.84 -2.53 -3.92
CA ILE A 73 5.53 -2.68 -3.28
C ILE A 73 4.92 -4.05 -3.61
N ILE A 74 4.95 -4.46 -4.88
CA ILE A 74 4.46 -5.79 -5.31
C ILE A 74 5.28 -6.91 -4.68
N ALA A 75 6.61 -6.75 -4.62
CA ALA A 75 7.48 -7.70 -3.94
C ALA A 75 7.19 -7.81 -2.44
N PHE A 76 6.98 -6.67 -1.75
CA PHE A 76 6.64 -6.63 -0.34
C PHE A 76 5.33 -7.35 -0.05
N ARG A 77 4.29 -7.14 -0.87
CA ARG A 77 3.04 -7.89 -0.79
C ARG A 77 3.23 -9.39 -0.94
N ASN A 78 4.09 -9.84 -1.85
CA ASN A 78 4.38 -11.27 -2.01
C ASN A 78 5.13 -11.84 -0.79
N HIS A 79 6.00 -11.05 -0.18
CA HIS A 79 6.66 -11.41 1.07
C HIS A 79 5.64 -11.54 2.20
N LEU A 80 4.72 -10.59 2.36
CA LEU A 80 3.62 -10.68 3.34
C LEU A 80 2.73 -11.91 3.11
N ALA A 81 2.47 -12.29 1.86
CA ALA A 81 1.62 -13.44 1.55
C ALA A 81 2.29 -14.80 1.85
N HIS A 82 3.61 -14.92 1.66
CA HIS A 82 4.30 -16.22 1.65
C HIS A 82 5.43 -16.36 2.67
N GLY A 83 5.95 -15.25 3.18
CA GLY A 83 7.12 -15.19 4.05
C GLY A 83 6.96 -14.24 5.25
N TYR A 84 5.73 -13.87 5.63
CA TYR A 84 5.48 -12.84 6.66
C TYR A 84 6.27 -13.05 7.95
N PHE A 85 6.50 -14.31 8.36
CA PHE A 85 7.26 -14.66 9.55
C PHE A 85 8.73 -14.20 9.54
N GLN A 86 9.26 -13.80 8.37
CA GLN A 86 10.62 -13.30 8.20
C GLN A 86 10.70 -11.77 8.23
N ILE A 87 9.56 -11.07 8.20
CA ILE A 87 9.53 -9.61 8.19
C ILE A 87 9.57 -9.12 9.64
N ALA A 88 10.57 -8.29 9.95
CA ALA A 88 10.63 -7.63 11.23
C ALA A 88 9.59 -6.50 11.28
N ASP A 89 8.89 -6.37 12.42
CA ASP A 89 7.91 -5.30 12.64
C ASP A 89 8.52 -3.91 12.40
N ALA A 90 9.79 -3.73 12.76
CA ALA A 90 10.54 -2.50 12.52
C ALA A 90 10.66 -2.17 11.02
N THR A 91 10.84 -3.18 10.16
CA THR A 91 10.84 -2.98 8.70
C THR A 91 9.49 -2.47 8.21
N VAL A 92 8.39 -3.03 8.72
CA VAL A 92 7.04 -2.55 8.35
C VAL A 92 6.85 -1.12 8.83
N TRP A 93 7.26 -0.82 10.06
CA TRP A 93 7.19 0.53 10.61
C TRP A 93 7.98 1.55 9.78
N ASP A 94 9.21 1.23 9.37
CA ASP A 94 10.02 2.09 8.52
C ASP A 94 9.35 2.34 7.16
N ILE A 95 8.67 1.34 6.60
CA ILE A 95 7.86 1.49 5.38
C ILE A 95 6.70 2.45 5.60
N ILE A 96 5.98 2.33 6.72
CA ILE A 96 4.87 3.24 7.06
C ILE A 96 5.36 4.68 7.17
N GLN A 97 6.48 4.93 7.85
CA GLN A 97 6.97 6.29 8.10
C GLN A 97 7.69 6.89 6.89
N GLY A 98 8.45 6.08 6.14
CA GLY A 98 9.32 6.56 5.08
C GLY A 98 8.74 6.45 3.67
N HIS A 99 8.07 5.34 3.35
CA HIS A 99 7.68 5.02 1.97
C HIS A 99 6.21 5.23 1.67
N LEU A 100 5.32 4.97 2.64
CA LEU A 100 3.87 5.13 2.47
C LEU A 100 3.47 6.57 2.07
N PRO A 101 4.05 7.66 2.64
CA PRO A 101 3.69 9.02 2.26
C PRO A 101 4.05 9.35 0.81
N HIS A 102 5.12 8.76 0.28
CA HIS A 102 5.53 8.95 -1.11
C HIS A 102 4.55 8.27 -2.06
N LEU A 103 4.19 7.01 -1.78
CA LEU A 103 3.17 6.29 -2.55
C LEU A 103 1.84 7.05 -2.54
N LYS A 104 1.44 7.57 -1.38
CA LYS A 104 0.22 8.39 -1.24
C LYS A 104 0.22 9.57 -2.19
N ALA A 105 1.28 10.36 -2.20
CA ALA A 105 1.41 11.53 -3.08
C ALA A 105 1.36 11.15 -4.57
N GLU A 106 2.03 10.06 -4.97
CA GLU A 106 2.01 9.58 -6.36
C GLU A 106 0.60 9.14 -6.79
N VAL A 107 -0.09 8.37 -5.95
CA VAL A 107 -1.42 7.86 -6.23
C VAL A 107 -2.47 8.97 -6.23
N GLU A 108 -2.38 9.93 -5.31
CA GLU A 108 -3.27 11.10 -5.29
C GLU A 108 -3.11 11.97 -6.55
N ALA A 109 -1.88 12.17 -7.02
CA ALA A 109 -1.62 12.91 -8.26
C ALA A 109 -2.21 12.19 -9.48
N ILE A 110 -2.06 10.87 -9.56
CA ILE A 110 -2.65 10.07 -10.64
C ILE A 110 -4.19 10.11 -10.56
N ALA A 111 -4.77 9.86 -9.39
CA ALA A 111 -6.23 9.83 -9.20
C ALA A 111 -6.90 11.16 -9.58
N HIS A 112 -6.30 12.29 -9.21
CA HIS A 112 -6.82 13.61 -9.57
C HIS A 112 -6.92 13.81 -11.10
N GLU A 113 -6.04 13.21 -11.90
CA GLU A 113 -6.13 13.31 -13.36
C GLU A 113 -7.31 12.50 -13.92
N HIS A 114 -7.62 11.34 -13.32
CA HIS A 114 -8.73 10.49 -13.73
C HIS A 114 -10.12 10.94 -13.22
N ASP A 115 -10.16 11.87 -12.26
CA ASP A 115 -11.41 12.49 -11.78
C ASP A 115 -11.84 13.69 -12.64
N VAL A 116 -10.93 14.24 -13.45
CA VAL A 116 -11.18 15.42 -14.31
C VAL A 116 -11.60 15.02 -15.74
N ASP A 117 -11.54 13.72 -16.06
CA ASP A 117 -11.98 13.11 -17.33
C ASP A 117 -13.40 12.48 -17.23
#